data_AF-A0A6N4QTB4-F1
#
_entry.id   AF-A0A6N4QTB4-F1
#
_cell.length_a   1.000
_cell.length_b   1.000
_cell.length_c   1.000
_cell.angle_alpha   90.00
_cell.angle_beta   90.00
_cell.angle_gamma   90.00
#
_symmetry.space_group_name_H-M   'P 1'
#
loop_
_entity.id
_entity.type
_entity.pdbx_description
1 polymer ?
#
loop_
_entity_poly.entity_id
_entity_poly.type
_entity_poly.pdbx_seq_one_letter_code
_entity_poly.pdbx_strand_id
1 'polypeptide(L)'
;MSSAPNKAQAGLYLAVVQELAGYSSGSSTSRILDRLSLLPAHDQDSRTAVLETSGGKNLPDRLVGILKLFRIIHSKRHEVHSFYETAMSKYGTINSLTAKRRPTDDEAKIKQILTDYILKIESFFEKNDIGDEALIKEINRFLTELESLNLLNEDNLSSLILSSKAISLIQPPMEKLISCYGDYENVEPILKRLIRIAEMLIEDAKSPG
;
A
#
# COMPACT_ATOMS: atom_id res chain seq x y z
N MET A 1 -1.99 -21.42 -23.24
CA MET A 1 -0.82 -20.90 -23.99
C MET A 1 0.13 -20.32 -22.95
N SER A 2 1.31 -20.90 -22.78
CA SER A 2 2.30 -20.42 -21.81
C SER A 2 2.99 -19.19 -22.40
N SER A 3 2.64 -17.98 -21.93
CA SER A 3 3.46 -16.80 -22.21
C SER A 3 4.78 -17.02 -21.50
N ALA A 4 5.89 -17.09 -22.24
CA ALA A 4 7.21 -17.04 -21.64
C ALA A 4 7.26 -15.87 -20.65
N PRO A 5 7.75 -16.07 -19.41
CA PRO A 5 7.84 -14.98 -18.46
C PRO A 5 8.65 -13.85 -19.10
N ASN A 6 8.09 -12.65 -19.13
CA ASN A 6 8.78 -11.48 -19.64
C ASN A 6 10.06 -11.32 -18.81
N LYS A 7 11.23 -11.58 -19.42
CA LYS A 7 12.52 -11.53 -18.72
C LYS A 7 12.75 -10.20 -18.01
N ALA A 8 12.23 -9.09 -18.56
CA ALA A 8 12.28 -7.80 -17.90
C ALA A 8 11.51 -7.78 -16.57
N GLN A 9 10.32 -8.40 -16.53
CA GLN A 9 9.52 -8.49 -15.31
C GLN A 9 10.17 -9.42 -14.27
N ALA A 10 10.75 -10.54 -14.72
CA ALA A 10 11.50 -11.44 -13.84
C ALA A 10 12.71 -10.73 -13.20
N GLY A 11 13.42 -9.89 -13.96
CA GLY A 11 14.52 -9.06 -13.45
C GLY A 11 14.07 -8.07 -12.37
N LEU A 12 12.88 -7.48 -12.49
CA LEU A 12 12.32 -6.60 -11.45
C LEU A 12 12.02 -7.36 -10.16
N TYR A 13 11.42 -8.55 -10.25
CA TYR A 13 11.20 -9.39 -9.06
C TYR A 13 12.52 -9.81 -8.41
N LEU A 14 13.53 -10.15 -9.21
CA LEU A 14 14.85 -10.52 -8.71
C LEU A 14 15.50 -9.35 -7.95
N ALA A 15 15.39 -8.13 -8.47
CA ALA A 15 15.89 -6.93 -7.79
C ALA A 15 15.22 -6.71 -6.43
N VAL A 16 13.89 -6.93 -6.34
CA VAL A 16 13.16 -6.86 -5.06
C VAL A 16 13.67 -7.93 -4.09
N VAL A 17 13.87 -9.16 -4.56
CA VAL A 17 14.40 -10.27 -3.74
C VAL A 17 15.81 -9.99 -3.23
N GLN A 18 16.66 -9.36 -4.03
CA GLN A 18 18.01 -8.98 -3.62
C GLN A 18 18.00 -7.92 -2.50
N GLU A 19 17.12 -6.90 -2.60
CA GLU A 19 16.96 -5.94 -1.50
C GLU A 19 16.38 -6.59 -0.24
N LEU A 20 15.41 -7.49 -0.39
CA LEU A 20 14.83 -8.25 0.71
C LEU A 20 15.88 -9.14 1.40
N ALA A 21 16.75 -9.80 0.64
CA ALA A 21 17.82 -10.62 1.18
C ALA A 21 18.88 -9.78 1.93
N GLY A 22 19.13 -8.55 1.47
CA GLY A 22 20.02 -7.59 2.13
C GLY A 22 19.40 -6.88 3.34
N TYR A 23 18.11 -7.06 3.62
CA TYR A 23 17.44 -6.43 4.74
C TYR A 23 18.03 -6.86 6.08
N SER A 24 18.22 -5.90 6.99
CA SER A 24 18.64 -6.12 8.36
C SER A 24 17.63 -5.50 9.32
N SER A 25 17.28 -6.20 10.40
CA SER A 25 16.30 -5.70 11.38
C SER A 25 16.71 -4.33 11.92
N GLY A 26 15.78 -3.37 11.93
CA GLY A 26 16.04 -1.98 12.31
C GLY A 26 16.51 -1.08 11.17
N SER A 27 16.69 -1.62 9.96
CA SER A 27 16.93 -0.82 8.75
C SER A 27 15.62 -0.30 8.17
N SER A 28 15.68 0.79 7.41
CA SER A 28 14.51 1.32 6.71
C SER A 28 13.98 0.34 5.65
N THR A 29 12.66 0.19 5.57
CA THR A 29 11.96 -0.58 4.54
C THR A 29 11.82 0.17 3.21
N SER A 30 12.11 1.49 3.20
CA SER A 30 11.91 2.41 2.06
C SER A 30 12.47 1.86 0.75
N ARG A 31 13.75 1.44 0.73
CA ARG A 31 14.40 0.95 -0.48
C ARG A 31 13.72 -0.29 -1.07
N ILE A 32 13.17 -1.17 -0.23
CA ILE A 32 12.43 -2.36 -0.67
C ILE A 32 11.10 -1.94 -1.28
N LEU A 33 10.38 -1.03 -0.63
CA LEU A 33 9.12 -0.47 -1.13
C LEU A 33 9.33 0.28 -2.46
N ASP A 34 10.40 1.05 -2.58
CA ASP A 34 10.79 1.73 -3.82
C ASP A 34 11.02 0.73 -4.95
N ARG A 35 11.73 -0.37 -4.70
CA ARG A 35 11.89 -1.45 -5.70
C ARG A 35 10.57 -2.12 -6.02
N LEU A 36 9.74 -2.37 -5.00
CA LEU A 36 8.44 -2.99 -5.17
C LEU A 36 7.58 -2.13 -6.11
N SER A 37 7.59 -0.80 -5.97
CA SER A 37 6.82 0.14 -6.79
C SER A 37 7.09 0.01 -8.31
N LEU A 38 8.28 -0.46 -8.70
CA LEU A 38 8.66 -0.69 -10.10
C LEU A 38 7.96 -1.90 -10.73
N LEU A 39 7.41 -2.80 -9.92
CA LEU A 39 6.59 -3.90 -10.40
C LEU A 39 5.26 -3.34 -10.96
N PRO A 40 4.69 -3.97 -12.01
CA PRO A 40 3.41 -3.54 -12.56
C PRO A 40 2.31 -3.62 -11.49
N ALA A 41 1.55 -2.53 -11.34
CA ALA A 41 0.27 -2.55 -10.65
C ALA A 41 -0.75 -3.19 -11.60
N HIS A 42 -1.45 -4.25 -11.17
CA HIS A 42 -2.37 -4.99 -12.03
C HIS A 42 -3.82 -4.57 -11.76
N ASP A 43 -4.19 -3.33 -12.02
CA ASP A 43 -5.32 -2.63 -11.38
C ASP A 43 -6.68 -3.38 -11.35
N GLN A 44 -7.01 -4.22 -12.33
CA GLN A 44 -8.24 -5.03 -12.32
C GLN A 44 -8.07 -6.46 -11.75
N ASP A 45 -6.96 -7.15 -12.06
CA ASP A 45 -6.68 -8.49 -11.51
C ASP A 45 -6.28 -8.43 -10.03
N SER A 46 -5.82 -7.27 -9.57
CA SER A 46 -5.30 -7.02 -8.24
C SER A 46 -6.35 -7.20 -7.15
N ARG A 47 -7.57 -6.69 -7.38
CA ARG A 47 -8.66 -6.83 -6.41
C ARG A 47 -9.11 -8.29 -6.30
N THR A 48 -9.24 -8.98 -7.43
CA THR A 48 -9.57 -10.41 -7.47
C THR A 48 -8.54 -11.22 -6.72
N ALA A 49 -7.24 -10.99 -6.96
CA ALA A 49 -6.17 -11.66 -6.25
C ALA A 49 -6.23 -11.46 -4.73
N VAL A 50 -6.56 -10.25 -4.26
CA VAL A 50 -6.75 -9.98 -2.82
C VAL A 50 -7.99 -10.70 -2.28
N LEU A 51 -9.11 -10.71 -2.99
CA LEU A 51 -10.33 -11.41 -2.58
C LEU A 51 -10.14 -12.93 -2.49
N GLU A 52 -9.38 -13.52 -3.43
CA GLU A 52 -9.06 -14.96 -3.45
C GLU A 52 -8.28 -15.41 -2.23
N THR A 53 -7.52 -14.52 -1.59
CA THR A 53 -6.80 -14.84 -0.35
C THR A 53 -7.71 -15.14 0.83
N SER A 54 -9.01 -14.85 0.76
CA SER A 54 -9.96 -15.04 1.87
C SER A 54 -9.49 -14.36 3.16
N GLY A 55 -9.04 -13.12 3.04
CA GLY A 55 -8.49 -12.34 4.17
C GLY A 55 -7.10 -12.77 4.60
N GLY A 56 -6.30 -13.34 3.70
CA GLY A 56 -4.94 -13.84 3.94
C GLY A 56 -4.85 -15.31 4.35
N LYS A 57 -5.97 -16.04 4.44
CA LYS A 57 -5.98 -17.47 4.78
C LYS A 57 -5.53 -18.39 3.64
N ASN A 58 -5.69 -17.96 2.40
CA ASN A 58 -5.33 -18.69 1.19
C ASN A 58 -4.20 -17.95 0.48
N LEU A 59 -3.01 -17.93 1.09
CA LEU A 59 -1.86 -17.29 0.47
C LEU A 59 -1.30 -18.11 -0.71
N PRO A 60 -0.75 -17.45 -1.73
CA PRO A 60 0.10 -18.08 -2.72
C PRO A 60 1.27 -18.84 -2.05
N ASP A 61 1.58 -20.01 -2.58
CA ASP A 61 2.70 -20.84 -2.13
C ASP A 61 4.05 -20.44 -2.74
N ARG A 62 4.04 -19.59 -3.78
CA ARG A 62 5.25 -19.09 -4.44
C ARG A 62 5.61 -17.69 -3.96
N LEU A 63 6.91 -17.43 -3.80
CA LEU A 63 7.41 -16.12 -3.36
C LEU A 63 6.94 -14.99 -4.26
N VAL A 64 6.98 -15.16 -5.59
CA VAL A 64 6.49 -14.16 -6.54
C VAL A 64 5.00 -13.86 -6.34
N GLY A 65 4.20 -14.85 -5.92
CA GLY A 65 2.79 -14.64 -5.59
C GLY A 65 2.62 -13.74 -4.35
N ILE A 66 3.44 -13.96 -3.31
CA ILE A 66 3.48 -13.08 -2.13
C ILE A 66 3.90 -11.66 -2.51
N LEU A 67 4.94 -11.50 -3.33
CA LEU A 67 5.40 -10.18 -3.79
C LEU A 67 4.37 -9.46 -4.65
N LYS A 68 3.58 -10.18 -5.44
CA LYS A 68 2.44 -9.62 -6.18
C LYS A 68 1.39 -9.05 -5.23
N LEU A 69 0.95 -9.82 -4.22
CA LEU A 69 0.00 -9.33 -3.22
C LEU A 69 0.55 -8.12 -2.47
N PHE A 70 1.82 -8.17 -2.09
CA PHE A 70 2.47 -7.05 -1.43
C PHE A 70 2.47 -5.79 -2.32
N ARG A 71 2.83 -5.92 -3.61
CA ARG A 71 2.79 -4.82 -4.58
C ARG A 71 1.40 -4.21 -4.72
N ILE A 72 0.36 -5.03 -4.74
CA ILE A 72 -1.03 -4.60 -4.88
C ILE A 72 -1.42 -3.70 -3.71
N ILE A 73 -1.13 -4.16 -2.49
CA ILE A 73 -1.45 -3.43 -1.26
C ILE A 73 -0.66 -2.12 -1.19
N HIS A 74 0.62 -2.18 -1.53
CA HIS A 74 1.49 -1.01 -1.61
C HIS A 74 1.00 0.00 -2.66
N SER A 75 0.52 -0.44 -3.83
CA SER A 75 -0.10 0.44 -4.83
C SER A 75 -1.29 1.17 -4.25
N LYS A 76 -2.16 0.44 -3.56
CA LYS A 76 -3.39 1.00 -3.02
C LYS A 76 -3.11 2.04 -1.94
N ARG A 77 -2.12 1.77 -1.08
CA ARG A 77 -1.61 2.73 -0.11
C ARG A 77 -1.15 4.02 -0.78
N HIS A 78 -0.37 3.93 -1.86
CA HIS A 78 0.10 5.10 -2.60
C HIS A 78 -1.04 5.93 -3.22
N GLU A 79 -2.05 5.28 -3.79
CA GLU A 79 -3.26 5.97 -4.28
C GLU A 79 -3.96 6.74 -3.16
N VAL A 80 -4.20 6.10 -2.02
CA VAL A 80 -4.85 6.74 -0.87
C VAL A 80 -3.99 7.87 -0.30
N HIS A 81 -2.66 7.71 -0.26
CA HIS A 81 -1.74 8.76 0.17
C HIS A 81 -1.86 10.01 -0.71
N SER A 82 -1.99 9.87 -2.03
CA SER A 82 -2.22 11.02 -2.92
C SER A 82 -3.52 11.78 -2.60
N PHE A 83 -4.61 11.07 -2.29
CA PHE A 83 -5.86 11.70 -1.85
C PHE A 83 -5.73 12.33 -0.47
N TYR A 84 -5.01 11.70 0.46
CA TYR A 84 -4.71 12.23 1.78
C TYR A 84 -3.97 13.58 1.69
N GLU A 85 -2.90 13.66 0.90
CA GLU A 85 -2.15 14.91 0.69
C GLU A 85 -3.03 16.01 0.10
N THR A 86 -3.90 15.65 -0.84
CA THR A 86 -4.86 16.58 -1.43
C THR A 86 -5.85 17.07 -0.37
N ALA A 87 -6.41 16.17 0.46
CA ALA A 87 -7.33 16.52 1.53
C ALA A 87 -6.68 17.45 2.58
N MET A 88 -5.43 17.18 2.96
CA MET A 88 -4.61 18.05 3.83
C MET A 88 -4.43 19.45 3.23
N SER A 89 -4.12 19.54 1.93
CA SER A 89 -3.99 20.82 1.23
C SER A 89 -5.32 21.61 1.22
N LYS A 90 -6.45 20.95 0.95
CA LYS A 90 -7.77 21.60 1.00
C LYS A 90 -8.13 22.05 2.41
N TYR A 91 -7.88 21.22 3.42
CA TYR A 91 -8.06 21.58 4.82
C TYR A 91 -7.25 22.84 5.18
N GLY A 92 -5.98 22.90 4.79
CA GLY A 92 -5.12 24.07 5.02
C GLY A 92 -5.65 25.34 4.35
N THR A 93 -6.22 25.21 3.14
CA THR A 93 -6.86 26.32 2.42
C THR A 93 -8.11 26.83 3.14
N ILE A 94 -9.03 25.93 3.51
CA ILE A 94 -10.25 26.28 4.26
C ILE A 94 -9.89 26.92 5.60
N ASN A 95 -8.93 26.35 6.33
CA ASN A 95 -8.43 26.90 7.58
C ASN A 95 -7.92 28.35 7.41
N SER A 96 -7.17 28.61 6.34
CA SER A 96 -6.65 29.95 6.04
C SER A 96 -7.75 30.95 5.68
N LEU A 97 -8.77 30.53 4.92
CA LEU A 97 -9.93 31.38 4.57
C LEU A 97 -10.73 31.76 5.83
N THR A 98 -10.98 30.77 6.69
CA THR A 98 -11.77 30.93 7.92
C THR A 98 -10.98 31.53 9.09
N ALA A 99 -9.67 31.75 8.94
CA ALA A 99 -8.88 32.46 9.96
C ALA A 99 -9.16 33.97 9.98
N LYS A 100 -9.59 34.54 8.84
CA LYS A 100 -9.81 35.99 8.67
C LYS A 100 -11.27 36.42 8.87
N ARG A 101 -12.19 35.46 8.98
CA ARG A 101 -13.63 35.71 9.20
C ARG A 101 -14.25 34.56 9.97
N ARG A 102 -15.45 34.77 10.52
CA ARG A 102 -16.20 33.66 11.11
C ARG A 102 -16.49 32.60 10.01
N PRO A 103 -16.19 31.32 10.25
CA PRO A 103 -16.54 30.24 9.34
C PRO A 103 -18.07 30.14 9.21
N THR A 104 -18.56 29.74 8.03
CA THR A 104 -19.94 29.28 7.90
C THR A 104 -20.10 27.89 8.56
N ASP A 105 -21.34 27.48 8.81
CA ASP A 105 -21.61 26.17 9.42
C ASP A 105 -21.08 25.02 8.54
N ASP A 106 -21.21 25.15 7.20
CA ASP A 106 -20.70 24.17 6.25
C ASP A 106 -19.17 24.08 6.25
N GLU A 107 -18.49 25.22 6.35
CA GLU A 107 -17.02 25.27 6.45
C GLU A 107 -16.50 24.68 7.76
N ALA A 108 -17.17 24.97 8.87
CA ALA A 108 -16.83 24.37 10.17
C ALA A 108 -17.04 22.85 10.13
N LYS A 109 -18.14 22.38 9.54
CA LYS A 109 -18.48 20.97 9.43
C LYS A 109 -17.53 20.21 8.52
N ILE A 110 -17.22 20.72 7.32
CA ILE A 110 -16.28 20.05 6.41
C ILE A 110 -14.88 20.00 7.01
N LYS A 111 -14.46 21.06 7.72
CA LYS A 111 -13.16 21.13 8.38
C LYS A 111 -13.03 20.03 9.42
N GLN A 112 -14.05 19.86 10.28
CA GLN A 112 -14.08 18.78 11.26
C GLN A 112 -14.02 17.40 10.59
N ILE A 113 -14.86 17.15 9.58
CA ILE A 113 -14.91 15.87 8.89
C ILE A 113 -13.57 15.57 8.19
N LEU A 114 -12.96 16.56 7.54
CA LEU A 114 -11.62 16.40 6.94
C LEU A 114 -10.59 16.02 8.00
N THR A 115 -10.53 16.71 9.13
CA THR A 115 -9.64 16.37 10.24
C THR A 115 -9.83 14.93 10.71
N ASP A 116 -11.09 14.52 10.96
CA ASP A 116 -11.39 13.17 11.46
C ASP A 116 -10.92 12.09 10.48
N TYR A 117 -11.12 12.31 9.17
CA TYR A 117 -10.67 11.36 8.15
C TYR A 117 -9.16 11.38 7.93
N ILE A 118 -8.50 12.53 8.01
CA ILE A 118 -7.04 12.66 7.96
C ILE A 118 -6.41 11.81 9.08
N LEU A 119 -6.85 12.00 10.33
CA LEU A 119 -6.35 11.23 11.48
C LEU A 119 -6.65 9.73 11.33
N LYS A 120 -7.82 9.38 10.82
CA LYS A 120 -8.19 7.98 10.57
C LYS A 120 -7.25 7.33 9.54
N ILE A 121 -6.89 8.04 8.48
CA ILE A 121 -5.99 7.52 7.43
C ILE A 121 -4.57 7.40 7.95
N GLU A 122 -4.09 8.35 8.75
CA GLU A 122 -2.78 8.24 9.42
C GLU A 122 -2.70 6.95 10.24
N SER A 123 -3.74 6.62 11.01
CA SER A 123 -3.80 5.35 11.76
C SER A 123 -3.74 4.11 10.84
N PHE A 124 -4.29 4.21 9.62
CA PHE A 124 -4.19 3.13 8.63
C PHE A 124 -2.79 3.02 8.03
N PHE A 125 -2.08 4.14 7.83
CA PHE A 125 -0.68 4.11 7.40
C PHE A 125 0.23 3.52 8.46
N GLU A 126 0.06 3.90 9.74
CA GLU A 126 0.83 3.32 10.85
C GLU A 126 0.63 1.80 10.95
N LYS A 127 -0.63 1.34 10.88
CA LYS A 127 -0.95 -0.10 10.88
C LYS A 127 -0.31 -0.83 9.69
N ASN A 128 -0.26 -0.19 8.53
CA ASN A 128 0.35 -0.73 7.32
C ASN A 128 1.88 -0.78 7.44
N ASP A 129 2.53 0.26 7.97
CA ASP A 129 3.99 0.28 8.20
C ASP A 129 4.45 -0.89 9.09
N ILE A 130 3.69 -1.18 10.17
CA ILE A 130 3.94 -2.33 11.03
C ILE A 130 3.78 -3.65 10.25
N GLY A 131 2.79 -3.71 9.35
CA GLY A 131 2.56 -4.85 8.47
C GLY A 131 3.70 -5.06 7.47
N ASP A 132 4.15 -3.98 6.83
CA ASP A 132 5.24 -3.96 5.84
C ASP A 132 6.55 -4.44 6.48
N GLU A 133 6.92 -3.87 7.64
CA GLU A 133 8.13 -4.27 8.36
C GLU A 133 8.10 -5.74 8.75
N ALA A 134 6.97 -6.21 9.31
CA ALA A 134 6.82 -7.60 9.71
C ALA A 134 6.87 -8.57 8.51
N LEU A 135 6.21 -8.22 7.39
CA LEU A 135 6.25 -9.03 6.18
C LEU A 135 7.67 -9.11 5.61
N ILE A 136 8.34 -7.96 5.47
CA ILE A 136 9.71 -7.86 4.98
C ILE A 136 10.65 -8.71 5.82
N LYS A 137 10.51 -8.66 7.15
CA LYS A 137 11.32 -9.46 8.08
C LYS A 137 11.14 -10.96 7.87
N GLU A 138 9.91 -11.45 7.74
CA GLU A 138 9.68 -12.89 7.54
C GLU A 138 10.09 -13.38 6.14
N ILE A 139 9.95 -12.54 5.11
CA ILE A 139 10.49 -12.86 3.78
C ILE A 139 12.02 -12.88 3.79
N ASN A 140 12.66 -11.89 4.41
CA ASN A 140 14.12 -11.85 4.59
C ASN A 140 14.60 -13.12 5.30
N ARG A 141 13.95 -13.49 6.41
CA ARG A 141 14.26 -14.72 7.15
C ARG A 141 14.20 -15.95 6.24
N PHE A 142 13.12 -16.13 5.48
CA PHE A 142 13.01 -17.22 4.52
C PHE A 142 14.15 -17.23 3.51
N LEU A 143 14.51 -16.07 2.94
CA LEU A 143 15.59 -15.94 1.96
C LEU A 143 16.96 -16.27 2.56
N THR A 144 17.22 -15.84 3.80
CA THR A 144 18.50 -16.14 4.48
C THR A 144 18.64 -17.60 4.90
N GLU A 145 17.52 -18.29 5.14
CA GLU A 145 17.48 -19.74 5.40
C GLU A 145 17.61 -20.55 4.09
N LEU A 146 17.56 -19.92 2.90
CA LEU A 146 17.63 -20.58 1.60
C LEU A 146 19.08 -20.81 1.14
N GLU A 147 19.53 -22.06 1.15
CA GLU A 147 20.89 -22.43 0.70
C GLU A 147 21.20 -22.00 -0.75
N SER A 148 20.18 -21.97 -1.61
CA SER A 148 20.28 -21.61 -3.03
C SER A 148 20.06 -20.12 -3.32
N LEU A 149 20.06 -19.25 -2.31
CA LEU A 149 19.84 -17.81 -2.48
C LEU A 149 20.75 -17.20 -3.57
N ASN A 150 22.03 -17.54 -3.56
CA ASN A 150 23.03 -17.04 -4.52
C ASN A 150 22.85 -17.62 -5.94
N LEU A 151 21.97 -18.61 -6.13
CA LEU A 151 21.66 -19.25 -7.41
C LEU A 151 20.33 -18.75 -7.99
N LEU A 152 19.60 -17.89 -7.28
CA LEU A 152 18.37 -17.29 -7.80
C LEU A 152 18.67 -16.36 -8.97
N ASN A 153 17.88 -16.50 -10.03
CA ASN A 153 17.95 -15.69 -11.23
C ASN A 153 16.56 -15.56 -11.88
N GLU A 154 16.48 -14.84 -12.99
CA GLU A 154 15.24 -14.57 -13.71
C GLU A 154 14.53 -15.83 -14.21
N ASP A 155 15.27 -16.92 -14.46
CA ASP A 155 14.73 -18.15 -15.02
C ASP A 155 14.12 -19.07 -13.94
N ASN A 156 14.61 -19.01 -12.69
CA ASN A 156 14.17 -19.92 -11.61
C ASN A 156 13.30 -19.25 -10.53
N LEU A 157 13.33 -17.92 -10.39
CA LEU A 157 12.67 -17.21 -9.30
C LEU A 157 11.15 -17.45 -9.25
N SER A 158 10.49 -17.53 -10.42
CA SER A 158 9.04 -17.78 -10.50
C SER A 158 8.60 -19.15 -9.97
N SER A 159 9.57 -20.06 -9.81
CA SER A 159 9.37 -21.43 -9.33
C SER A 159 9.77 -21.60 -7.87
N LEU A 160 10.19 -20.53 -7.19
CA LEU A 160 10.57 -20.58 -5.78
C LEU A 160 9.33 -20.74 -4.89
N ILE A 161 9.17 -21.95 -4.34
CA ILE A 161 8.10 -22.33 -3.43
C ILE A 161 8.52 -22.04 -1.99
N LEU A 162 7.60 -21.45 -1.23
CA LEU A 162 7.73 -21.20 0.19
C LEU A 162 7.47 -22.50 0.96
N SER A 163 8.29 -22.76 1.98
CA SER A 163 8.02 -23.87 2.90
C SER A 163 6.73 -23.60 3.69
N SER A 164 6.09 -24.65 4.20
CA SER A 164 4.91 -24.51 5.07
C SER A 164 5.19 -23.62 6.30
N LYS A 165 6.41 -23.74 6.86
CA LYS A 165 6.91 -22.86 7.93
C LYS A 165 7.00 -21.40 7.49
N ALA A 166 7.49 -21.12 6.27
CA ALA A 166 7.57 -19.76 5.76
C ALA A 166 6.17 -19.16 5.55
N ILE A 167 5.24 -19.93 4.97
CA ILE A 167 3.84 -19.50 4.78
C ILE A 167 3.20 -19.17 6.13
N SER A 168 3.34 -20.02 7.15
CA SER A 168 2.72 -19.76 8.47
C SER A 168 3.28 -18.53 9.17
N LEU A 169 4.54 -18.15 8.92
CA LEU A 169 5.15 -16.93 9.42
C LEU A 169 4.74 -15.69 8.62
N ILE A 170 4.60 -15.80 7.30
CA ILE A 170 4.18 -14.72 6.39
C ILE A 170 2.68 -14.43 6.51
N GLN A 171 1.87 -15.41 6.88
CA GLN A 171 0.42 -15.27 6.92
C GLN A 171 -0.05 -14.13 7.85
N PRO A 172 0.32 -14.08 9.14
CA PRO A 172 -0.14 -13.02 10.03
C PRO A 172 0.15 -11.58 9.55
N PRO A 173 1.36 -11.21 9.07
CA PRO A 173 1.58 -9.87 8.53
C PRO A 173 0.81 -9.64 7.22
N MET A 174 0.64 -10.65 6.38
CA MET A 174 -0.15 -10.52 5.15
C MET A 174 -1.65 -10.31 5.43
N GLU A 175 -2.23 -10.99 6.42
CA GLU A 175 -3.61 -10.77 6.86
C GLU A 175 -3.83 -9.31 7.31
N LYS A 176 -2.87 -8.74 8.06
CA LYS A 176 -2.90 -7.33 8.47
C LYS A 176 -2.86 -6.39 7.26
N LEU A 177 -1.98 -6.65 6.30
CA LEU A 177 -1.85 -5.84 5.09
C LEU A 177 -3.10 -5.91 4.21
N ILE A 178 -3.70 -7.10 4.07
CA ILE A 178 -4.97 -7.28 3.34
C ILE A 178 -6.11 -6.54 4.06
N SER A 179 -6.13 -6.55 5.40
CA SER A 179 -7.07 -5.72 6.15
C SER A 179 -6.86 -4.22 5.86
N CYS A 180 -5.62 -3.75 5.80
CA CYS A 180 -5.33 -2.35 5.44
C CYS A 180 -5.79 -2.03 4.02
N TYR A 181 -5.63 -2.95 3.07
CA TYR A 181 -6.16 -2.80 1.71
C TYR A 181 -7.68 -2.59 1.73
N GLY A 182 -8.42 -3.38 2.53
CA GLY A 182 -9.86 -3.19 2.72
C GLY A 182 -10.21 -1.83 3.36
N ASP A 183 -9.43 -1.40 4.35
CA ASP A 183 -9.57 -0.07 4.95
C ASP A 183 -9.38 1.06 3.90
N TYR A 184 -8.41 0.89 2.99
CA TYR A 184 -8.15 1.80 1.87
C TYR A 184 -9.28 1.82 0.83
N GLU A 185 -9.80 0.65 0.43
CA GLU A 185 -10.94 0.58 -0.50
C GLU A 185 -12.18 1.32 0.05
N ASN A 186 -12.39 1.26 1.36
CA ASN A 186 -13.52 1.90 2.01
C ASN A 186 -13.34 3.42 2.14
N VAL A 187 -12.13 3.90 2.44
CA VAL A 187 -11.89 5.33 2.71
C VAL A 187 -11.69 6.16 1.44
N GLU A 188 -11.14 5.59 0.38
CA GLU A 188 -10.85 6.28 -0.87
C GLU A 188 -12.07 7.02 -1.48
N PRO A 189 -13.25 6.40 -1.68
CA PRO A 189 -14.40 7.11 -2.24
C PRO A 189 -14.88 8.25 -1.35
N ILE A 190 -14.71 8.10 -0.02
CA ILE A 190 -15.08 9.13 0.95
C ILE A 190 -14.13 10.32 0.82
N LEU A 191 -12.81 10.08 0.76
CA LEU A 191 -11.81 11.12 0.53
C LEU A 191 -12.07 11.89 -0.77
N LYS A 192 -12.30 11.18 -1.88
CA LYS A 192 -12.62 11.81 -3.17
C LYS A 192 -13.84 12.72 -3.06
N ARG A 193 -14.87 12.31 -2.31
CA ARG A 193 -16.07 13.13 -2.08
C ARG A 193 -15.77 14.35 -1.21
N LEU A 194 -15.02 14.18 -0.12
CA LEU A 194 -14.66 15.29 0.78
C LEU A 194 -13.80 16.34 0.06
N ILE A 195 -12.85 15.90 -0.77
CA ILE A 195 -12.04 16.80 -1.60
C ILE A 195 -12.94 17.64 -2.52
N ARG A 196 -13.89 17.01 -3.23
CA ARG A 196 -14.83 17.75 -4.11
C ARG A 196 -15.69 18.76 -3.35
N ILE A 197 -16.18 18.40 -2.16
CA ILE A 197 -16.95 19.32 -1.31
C ILE A 197 -16.09 20.48 -0.86
N ALA A 198 -14.86 20.21 -0.44
CA ALA A 198 -13.91 21.23 -0.04
C ALA A 198 -13.55 22.18 -1.20
N GLU A 199 -13.42 21.66 -2.42
CA GLU A 199 -13.20 22.47 -3.63
C GLU A 199 -14.35 23.43 -3.89
N MET A 200 -15.60 22.97 -3.86
CA MET A 200 -16.78 23.83 -4.03
C MET A 200 -16.80 24.96 -2.98
N LEU A 201 -16.55 24.64 -1.71
CA LEU A 201 -16.52 25.65 -0.64
C LEU A 201 -15.39 26.68 -0.83
N ILE A 202 -14.21 26.24 -1.30
CA ILE A 202 -13.10 27.15 -1.60
C ILE A 202 -13.44 28.07 -2.78
N GLU A 203 -14.12 27.56 -3.80
CA GLU A 203 -14.55 28.34 -4.96
C GLU A 203 -15.59 29.39 -4.58
N ASP A 204 -16.60 29.01 -3.81
CA ASP A 204 -17.65 29.93 -3.30
C ASP A 204 -17.03 31.04 -2.44
N ALA A 205 -16.07 30.72 -1.59
CA ALA A 205 -15.39 31.70 -0.76
C ALA A 205 -14.51 32.70 -1.55
N LYS A 206 -14.07 32.35 -2.76
CA LYS A 206 -13.25 33.21 -3.64
C LYS A 206 -14.08 34.07 -4.59
N SER A 207 -15.33 33.70 -4.83
CA SER A 207 -16.27 34.44 -5.67
C SER A 207 -17.43 34.97 -4.82
N PRO A 208 -17.18 35.85 -3.83
CA PRO A 208 -18.27 36.44 -3.07
C PRO A 208 -19.09 37.30 -4.04
N GLY A 209 -20.35 36.91 -4.26
CA GLY A 209 -21.35 37.77 -4.88
C GLY A 209 -21.56 39.04 -4.07
#